data_AF-A0A1I0RRS1-F1
#
_entry.id   AF-A0A1I0RRS1-F1
#
_cell.length_a   1.000
_cell.length_b   1.000
_cell.length_c   1.000
_cell.angle_alpha   90.00
_cell.angle_beta   90.00
_cell.angle_gamma   90.00
#
_symmetry.space_group_name_H-M   'P 1'
#
loop_
_entity.id
_entity.type
_entity.pdbx_description
1 polymer ?
#
loop_
_entity_poly.entity_id
_entity_poly.type
_entity_poly.pdbx_seq_one_letter_code
_entity_poly.pdbx_strand_id
1 'polypeptide(L)'
;MNQKFIIPVVAILSASLFINFLYPHVQGDQVLPDKVLDKPDSVQSRIQIVFALDATGSMSGLIGAAKEKIWSIAGSLAQADPAPVIEIGLLFYRDRGDAFVTRQVALSSDIDDVYEKLMQISADGGGDSPESVNQALHEAITQFKWDSSFNTYKTVFLVGDCPPHMDYRNDVKYPVSCSLAKQKDIVLNTILMGNNQIAMRVWKEIALCNQGSYTQVDMNANDIVVNTPYDSVIADLSDKLDDTRIYYGNAEEKSLSFVKVSKSKSISNAVNVNIKAQRAEYNSTKAGKDAYYGKKELLESYKGKSVSLDTIKKEELPDAMKNMTAAQKEKYMEQKIAQRDSLNNELKKYTRQRQEFIEKDLKSRKAGEVDSSFTNKIYKSIQKQTEKKKIYLKADAKY
;
A
#
# COMPACT_ATOMS: atom_id res chain seq x y z
N MET A 1 17.75 -9.71 -59.00
CA MET A 1 17.09 -10.21 -60.24
C MET A 1 16.68 -11.65 -59.96
N ASN A 2 15.41 -11.87 -59.69
CA ASN A 2 14.34 -12.28 -60.65
C ASN A 2 14.34 -13.80 -60.85
N GLN A 3 13.38 -14.49 -60.24
CA GLN A 3 12.03 -14.84 -60.76
C GLN A 3 12.07 -16.13 -61.58
N LYS A 4 11.42 -17.20 -61.06
CA LYS A 4 10.11 -17.78 -61.47
C LYS A 4 10.15 -18.43 -62.86
N PHE A 5 9.64 -19.63 -63.08
CA PHE A 5 8.21 -20.03 -63.27
C PHE A 5 8.29 -21.44 -63.98
N ILE A 6 7.41 -22.45 -63.90
CA ILE A 6 6.03 -22.61 -64.42
C ILE A 6 5.50 -24.00 -63.99
N ILE A 7 4.20 -24.11 -63.74
CA ILE A 7 3.35 -25.33 -63.59
C ILE A 7 2.54 -25.55 -64.90
N PRO A 8 2.11 -26.78 -65.27
CA PRO A 8 0.66 -27.01 -65.50
C PRO A 8 0.13 -28.33 -64.87
N VAL A 9 -1.03 -28.38 -64.18
CA VAL A 9 -2.47 -28.50 -64.60
C VAL A 9 -2.97 -29.98 -64.65
N VAL A 10 -3.74 -30.43 -63.64
CA VAL A 10 -5.22 -30.74 -63.57
C VAL A 10 -5.67 -32.13 -64.05
N ALA A 11 -6.40 -32.85 -63.18
CA ALA A 11 -7.56 -33.69 -63.53
C ALA A 11 -8.50 -33.87 -62.30
N ILE A 12 -9.81 -33.81 -62.56
CA ILE A 12 -10.98 -33.78 -61.64
C ILE A 12 -11.77 -35.08 -61.79
N LEU A 13 -12.35 -35.64 -60.70
CA LEU A 13 -13.58 -36.48 -60.64
C LEU A 13 -13.86 -36.82 -59.16
N SER A 14 -15.06 -37.12 -58.64
CA SER A 14 -16.39 -36.47 -58.60
C SER A 14 -17.27 -37.32 -57.66
N ALA A 15 -18.13 -36.69 -56.83
CA ALA A 15 -19.39 -37.19 -56.20
C ALA A 15 -19.31 -38.38 -55.20
N SER A 16 -20.10 -38.53 -54.12
CA SER A 16 -21.52 -38.20 -53.88
C SER A 16 -21.87 -38.14 -52.38
N LEU A 17 -22.97 -37.43 -52.05
CA LEU A 17 -23.62 -37.34 -50.72
C LEU A 17 -24.29 -38.67 -50.29
N PHE A 18 -24.34 -38.92 -48.97
CA PHE A 18 -25.50 -39.52 -48.30
C PHE A 18 -25.69 -38.92 -46.89
N ILE A 19 -26.89 -38.40 -46.63
CA ILE A 19 -27.38 -37.97 -45.32
C ILE A 19 -28.25 -39.11 -44.78
N ASN A 20 -28.05 -39.51 -43.53
CA ASN A 20 -29.07 -40.23 -42.75
C ASN A 20 -29.02 -39.77 -41.29
N PHE A 21 -30.17 -39.28 -40.81
CA PHE A 21 -30.46 -38.98 -39.42
C PHE A 21 -31.05 -40.23 -38.74
N LEU A 22 -30.51 -40.62 -37.59
CA LEU A 22 -31.21 -41.39 -36.54
C LEU A 22 -30.43 -41.28 -35.21
N TYR A 23 -31.07 -40.67 -34.20
CA TYR A 23 -30.67 -40.66 -32.78
C TYR A 23 -30.97 -42.04 -32.13
N PRO A 24 -30.62 -42.29 -30.85
CA PRO A 24 -29.30 -42.33 -30.23
C PRO A 24 -29.04 -43.69 -29.54
N HIS A 25 -27.79 -44.15 -29.45
CA HIS A 25 -27.44 -45.22 -28.49
C HIS A 25 -26.46 -44.67 -27.45
N VAL A 26 -26.96 -44.57 -26.22
CA VAL A 26 -26.22 -44.24 -25.01
C VAL A 26 -25.31 -45.41 -24.68
N GLN A 27 -24.00 -45.18 -24.63
CA GLN A 27 -23.05 -46.12 -24.04
C GLN A 27 -21.98 -45.35 -23.25
N GLY A 28 -22.18 -45.35 -21.93
CA GLY A 28 -21.17 -45.33 -20.87
C GLY A 28 -20.11 -44.23 -20.88
N ASP A 29 -20.30 -43.22 -20.03
CA ASP A 29 -19.26 -42.27 -19.62
C ASP A 29 -18.03 -43.01 -19.04
N GLN A 30 -16.95 -43.05 -19.80
CA GLN A 30 -15.60 -43.14 -19.25
C GLN A 30 -15.12 -41.70 -19.04
N VAL A 31 -15.33 -41.19 -17.83
CA VAL A 31 -14.76 -39.92 -17.39
C VAL A 31 -13.25 -40.11 -17.29
N LEU A 32 -12.53 -39.67 -18.33
CA LEU A 32 -11.10 -39.39 -18.22
C LEU A 32 -10.95 -38.31 -17.14
N PRO A 33 -10.04 -38.47 -16.15
CA PRO A 33 -9.85 -37.44 -15.15
C PRO A 33 -9.39 -36.17 -15.86
N ASP A 34 -10.19 -35.11 -15.73
CA ASP A 34 -9.83 -33.77 -16.19
C ASP A 34 -8.43 -33.48 -15.70
N LYS A 35 -7.51 -33.26 -16.64
CA LYS A 35 -6.28 -32.54 -16.37
C LYS A 35 -6.71 -31.20 -15.81
N VAL A 36 -6.66 -31.07 -14.49
CA VAL A 36 -6.70 -29.79 -13.80
C VAL A 36 -5.59 -28.97 -14.44
N LEU A 37 -5.98 -28.06 -15.33
CA LEU A 37 -5.09 -27.02 -15.82
C LEU A 37 -4.63 -26.28 -14.58
N ASP A 38 -3.36 -26.47 -14.23
CA ASP A 38 -2.70 -25.70 -13.19
C ASP A 38 -3.04 -24.22 -13.42
N LYS A 39 -3.68 -23.64 -12.40
CA LYS A 39 -3.97 -22.22 -12.32
C LYS A 39 -2.62 -21.52 -12.55
N PRO A 40 -2.47 -20.61 -13.54
CA PRO A 40 -1.22 -19.89 -13.70
C PRO A 40 -0.91 -19.21 -12.36
N ASP A 41 0.31 -19.40 -11.86
CA ASP A 41 0.83 -18.79 -10.64
C ASP A 41 0.28 -17.36 -10.52
N SER A 42 -0.48 -17.10 -9.46
CA SER A 42 -1.13 -15.82 -9.26
C SER A 42 -0.05 -14.74 -9.14
N VAL A 43 0.18 -14.00 -10.24
CA VAL A 43 1.04 -12.81 -10.21
C VAL A 43 0.49 -11.90 -9.12
N GLN A 44 1.22 -11.74 -8.03
CA GLN A 44 0.81 -10.94 -6.89
C GLN A 44 0.55 -9.51 -7.38
N SER A 45 -0.69 -9.04 -7.22
CA SER A 45 -1.09 -7.71 -7.66
C SER A 45 -0.27 -6.64 -6.95
N ARG A 46 0.15 -5.59 -7.66
CA ARG A 46 0.90 -4.47 -7.09
C ARG A 46 0.05 -3.20 -7.10
N ILE A 47 0.17 -2.42 -6.04
CA ILE A 47 -0.43 -1.10 -5.90
C ILE A 47 0.69 -0.09 -5.59
N GLN A 48 0.81 0.94 -6.42
CA GLN A 48 1.71 2.07 -6.18
C GLN A 48 0.88 3.32 -5.92
N ILE A 49 1.20 4.01 -4.82
CA ILE A 49 0.46 5.18 -4.34
C ILE A 49 1.43 6.32 -4.10
N VAL A 50 1.14 7.49 -4.64
CA VAL A 50 1.86 8.72 -4.29
C VAL A 50 0.88 9.68 -3.61
N PHE A 51 1.20 10.09 -2.38
CA PHE A 51 0.46 11.17 -1.71
C PHE A 51 1.16 12.49 -1.99
N ALA A 52 0.53 13.35 -2.79
CA ALA A 52 0.93 14.73 -2.99
C ALA A 52 0.27 15.60 -1.90
N LEU A 53 1.01 15.91 -0.84
CA LEU A 53 0.52 16.56 0.38
C LEU A 53 0.96 18.02 0.44
N ASP A 54 -0.03 18.89 0.60
CA ASP A 54 0.14 20.29 0.95
C ASP A 54 0.82 20.45 2.32
N ALA A 55 1.91 21.21 2.34
CA ALA A 55 2.70 21.49 3.53
C ALA A 55 2.85 23.01 3.76
N THR A 56 1.92 23.82 3.26
CA THR A 56 1.90 25.29 3.45
C THR A 56 1.34 25.65 4.82
N GLY A 57 1.48 26.91 5.23
CA GLY A 57 1.05 27.37 6.55
C GLY A 57 -0.45 27.15 6.85
N SER A 58 -1.34 27.23 5.85
CA SER A 58 -2.79 27.02 6.02
C SER A 58 -3.13 25.61 6.53
N MET A 59 -2.29 24.64 6.20
CA MET A 59 -2.41 23.26 6.65
C MET A 59 -2.03 23.04 8.12
N SER A 60 -1.57 24.04 8.88
CA SER A 60 -1.08 23.85 10.27
C SER A 60 -2.10 23.21 11.21
N GLY A 61 -3.41 23.46 11.01
CA GLY A 61 -4.50 22.82 11.76
C GLY A 61 -5.03 21.51 11.14
N LEU A 62 -4.60 21.16 9.94
CA LEU A 62 -5.17 20.08 9.12
C LEU A 62 -4.15 18.98 8.81
N ILE A 63 -2.85 19.29 8.87
CA ILE A 63 -1.77 18.39 8.46
C ILE A 63 -1.72 17.15 9.36
N GLY A 64 -2.04 17.26 10.65
CA GLY A 64 -2.16 16.12 11.55
C GLY A 64 -3.23 15.13 11.07
N ALA A 65 -4.44 15.64 10.80
CA ALA A 65 -5.54 14.82 10.27
C ALA A 65 -5.20 14.22 8.89
N ALA A 66 -4.56 14.99 8.01
CA ALA A 66 -4.12 14.50 6.70
C ALA A 66 -3.13 13.33 6.83
N LYS A 67 -2.16 13.44 7.74
CA LYS A 67 -1.19 12.38 8.05
C LYS A 67 -1.87 11.10 8.56
N GLU A 68 -2.85 11.23 9.46
CA GLU A 68 -3.65 10.09 9.96
C GLU A 68 -4.46 9.43 8.83
N LYS A 69 -5.06 10.22 7.93
CA LYS A 69 -5.83 9.70 6.79
C LYS A 69 -4.95 8.94 5.79
N ILE A 70 -3.77 9.47 5.49
CA ILE A 70 -2.79 8.79 4.63
C ILE A 70 -2.42 7.42 5.22
N TRP A 71 -2.18 7.37 6.53
CA TRP A 71 -1.89 6.12 7.22
C TRP A 71 -3.05 5.13 7.18
N SER A 72 -4.27 5.59 7.46
CA SER A 72 -5.47 4.75 7.40
C SER A 72 -5.64 4.11 6.02
N ILE A 73 -5.47 4.88 4.94
CA ILE A 73 -5.52 4.34 3.57
C ILE A 73 -4.46 3.26 3.35
N ALA A 74 -3.21 3.53 3.73
CA ALA A 74 -2.11 2.58 3.60
C ALA A 74 -2.39 1.27 4.36
N GLY A 75 -2.85 1.39 5.62
CA GLY A 75 -3.20 0.26 6.47
C GLY A 75 -4.36 -0.57 5.92
N SER A 76 -5.47 0.07 5.52
CA SER A 76 -6.63 -0.64 4.97
C SER A 76 -6.29 -1.39 3.68
N LEU A 77 -5.49 -0.80 2.78
CA LEU A 77 -5.09 -1.46 1.54
C LEU A 77 -4.16 -2.65 1.77
N ALA A 78 -3.26 -2.54 2.73
CA ALA A 78 -2.32 -3.61 3.04
C ALA A 78 -2.98 -4.84 3.66
N GLN A 79 -4.16 -4.65 4.25
CA GLN A 79 -4.99 -5.71 4.82
C GLN A 79 -6.03 -6.26 3.85
N ALA A 80 -6.06 -5.79 2.59
CA ALA A 80 -6.94 -6.35 1.57
C ALA A 80 -6.63 -7.84 1.31
N ASP A 81 -7.63 -8.59 0.83
CA ASP A 81 -7.48 -10.01 0.46
C ASP A 81 -7.81 -10.22 -1.03
N PRO A 82 -6.88 -10.75 -1.86
CA PRO A 82 -5.49 -11.06 -1.54
C PRO A 82 -4.65 -9.80 -1.27
N ALA A 83 -3.68 -9.90 -0.36
CA ALA A 83 -2.82 -8.76 0.01
C ALA A 83 -1.89 -8.36 -1.16
N PRO A 84 -2.04 -7.15 -1.71
CA PRO A 84 -1.18 -6.68 -2.80
C PRO A 84 0.21 -6.32 -2.26
N VAL A 85 1.21 -6.31 -3.16
CA VAL A 85 2.46 -5.60 -2.88
C VAL A 85 2.15 -4.10 -2.94
N ILE A 86 2.42 -3.37 -1.87
CA ILE A 86 2.16 -1.93 -1.80
C ILE A 86 3.49 -1.18 -1.79
N GLU A 87 3.58 -0.14 -2.60
CA GLU A 87 4.65 0.84 -2.53
C GLU A 87 4.04 2.24 -2.39
N ILE A 88 4.55 3.00 -1.42
CA ILE A 88 4.06 4.34 -1.11
C ILE A 88 5.17 5.34 -1.33
N GLY A 89 4.86 6.42 -2.04
CA GLY A 89 5.69 7.60 -2.20
C GLY A 89 4.99 8.83 -1.64
N LEU A 90 5.76 9.86 -1.31
CA LEU A 90 5.24 11.14 -0.84
C LEU A 90 5.80 12.26 -1.71
N LEU A 91 4.98 13.24 -2.03
CA LEU A 91 5.43 14.52 -2.56
C LEU A 91 4.86 15.60 -1.66
N PHE A 92 5.70 16.28 -0.91
CA PHE A 92 5.29 17.48 -0.19
C PHE A 92 5.37 18.67 -1.13
N TYR A 93 4.39 19.56 -1.09
CA TYR A 93 4.45 20.81 -1.83
C TYR A 93 4.13 22.01 -0.96
N ARG A 94 4.73 23.14 -1.31
CA ARG A 94 4.40 24.47 -0.80
C ARG A 94 4.22 25.41 -1.99
N ASP A 95 4.69 26.66 -1.92
CA ASP A 95 4.70 27.58 -3.05
C ASP A 95 6.11 28.07 -3.45
N ARG A 96 6.17 28.81 -4.56
CA ARG A 96 7.35 29.47 -5.10
C ARG A 96 7.79 30.56 -4.15
N GLY A 97 9.05 30.50 -3.76
CA GLY A 97 9.64 31.43 -2.79
C GLY A 97 9.73 30.84 -1.38
N ASP A 98 9.07 29.71 -1.12
CA ASP A 98 9.26 28.95 0.11
C ASP A 98 10.58 28.18 0.13
N ALA A 99 10.90 27.59 1.29
CA ALA A 99 12.06 26.72 1.48
C ALA A 99 12.17 25.59 0.44
N PHE A 100 11.03 25.13 -0.09
CA PHE A 100 10.95 24.27 -1.26
C PHE A 100 9.57 24.42 -1.92
N VAL A 101 9.49 24.26 -3.25
CA VAL A 101 8.20 24.15 -3.95
C VAL A 101 7.67 22.72 -3.87
N THR A 102 8.53 21.74 -4.14
CA THR A 102 8.21 20.31 -4.01
C THR A 102 9.36 19.55 -3.36
N ARG A 103 9.04 18.49 -2.62
CA ARG A 103 10.02 17.56 -2.02
C ARG A 103 9.50 16.13 -2.08
N GLN A 104 10.24 15.26 -2.74
CA GLN A 104 9.83 13.88 -3.01
C GLN A 104 10.46 12.89 -2.03
N VAL A 105 9.69 11.87 -1.67
CA VAL A 105 10.10 10.63 -1.02
C VAL A 105 9.73 9.52 -1.98
N ALA A 106 10.73 8.77 -2.46
CA ALA A 106 10.54 7.73 -3.47
C ALA A 106 9.52 6.66 -3.04
N LEU A 107 8.92 6.01 -4.03
CA LEU A 107 8.08 4.81 -3.82
C LEU A 107 8.89 3.75 -3.06
N SER A 108 8.34 3.29 -1.93
CA SER A 108 8.96 2.29 -1.06
C SER A 108 7.90 1.33 -0.53
N SER A 109 8.26 0.06 -0.42
CA SER A 109 7.47 -0.94 0.30
C SER A 109 7.70 -0.91 1.82
N ASP A 110 8.68 -0.13 2.29
CA ASP A 110 8.91 0.12 3.71
C ASP A 110 8.02 1.26 4.17
N ILE A 111 6.82 0.90 4.65
CA ILE A 111 5.81 1.89 5.08
C ILE A 111 6.29 2.67 6.31
N ASP A 112 7.10 2.08 7.20
CA ASP A 112 7.65 2.79 8.36
C ASP A 112 8.59 3.92 7.92
N ASP A 113 9.48 3.67 6.95
CA ASP A 113 10.36 4.69 6.40
C ASP A 113 9.56 5.84 5.76
N VAL A 114 8.53 5.51 5.00
CA VAL A 114 7.64 6.51 4.39
C VAL A 114 6.92 7.32 5.48
N TYR A 115 6.40 6.64 6.50
CA TYR A 115 5.66 7.25 7.59
C TYR A 115 6.53 8.17 8.44
N GLU A 116 7.78 7.81 8.71
CA GLU A 116 8.73 8.67 9.40
C GLU A 116 8.92 10.00 8.65
N LYS A 117 9.08 9.96 7.32
CA LYS A 117 9.18 11.17 6.48
C LYS A 117 7.90 11.98 6.49
N LEU A 118 6.74 11.31 6.49
CA LEU A 118 5.44 11.94 6.66
C LEU A 118 5.31 12.63 8.03
N MET A 119 5.83 12.03 9.11
CA MET A 119 5.78 12.66 10.43
C MET A 119 6.69 13.88 10.53
N GLN A 120 7.86 13.85 9.88
CA GLN A 120 8.86 14.92 9.90
C GLN A 120 8.45 16.19 9.16
N ILE A 121 7.48 16.16 8.22
CA ILE A 121 7.06 17.38 7.54
C ILE A 121 6.19 18.26 8.45
N SER A 122 6.46 19.57 8.47
CA SER A 122 5.61 20.57 9.11
C SER A 122 5.00 21.50 8.06
N ALA A 123 3.77 21.95 8.36
CA ALA A 123 3.10 23.02 7.64
C ALA A 123 3.83 24.34 7.90
N ASP A 124 4.26 25.02 6.85
CA ASP A 124 4.98 26.30 6.91
C ASP A 124 5.15 26.86 5.49
N GLY A 125 5.50 28.14 5.34
CA GLY A 125 5.53 28.82 4.04
C GLY A 125 4.13 29.15 3.50
N GLY A 126 4.08 29.46 2.21
CA GLY A 126 2.93 30.07 1.55
C GLY A 126 2.86 31.57 1.83
N GLY A 127 1.65 32.12 1.80
CA GLY A 127 1.40 33.53 2.16
C GLY A 127 0.29 34.18 1.33
N ASP A 128 0.02 33.62 0.16
CA ASP A 128 -1.13 33.85 -0.69
C ASP A 128 -1.91 32.55 -0.94
N SER A 129 -3.17 32.69 -1.35
CA SER A 129 -3.91 31.63 -2.04
C SER A 129 -4.08 32.12 -3.46
N PRO A 130 -3.82 31.34 -4.53
CA PRO A 130 -3.67 29.86 -4.63
C PRO A 130 -2.34 29.24 -4.13
N GLU A 131 -2.14 27.93 -4.36
CA GLU A 131 -0.90 27.19 -4.02
C GLU A 131 -0.28 26.47 -5.24
N SER A 132 0.99 26.00 -5.17
CA SER A 132 1.69 25.30 -6.28
C SER A 132 1.25 23.84 -6.53
N VAL A 133 -0.07 23.59 -6.44
CA VAL A 133 -0.74 22.30 -6.72
C VAL A 133 -0.44 21.76 -8.13
N ASN A 134 -0.36 22.64 -9.13
CA ASN A 134 -0.07 22.22 -10.52
C ASN A 134 1.29 21.54 -10.65
N GLN A 135 2.32 22.14 -10.05
CA GLN A 135 3.67 21.59 -10.06
C GLN A 135 3.71 20.27 -9.29
N ALA A 136 3.10 20.21 -8.10
CA ALA A 136 2.99 18.99 -7.31
C ALA A 136 2.35 17.83 -8.09
N LEU A 137 1.22 18.11 -8.76
CA LEU A 137 0.50 17.11 -9.55
C LEU A 137 1.34 16.63 -10.75
N HIS A 138 1.96 17.56 -11.47
CA HIS A 138 2.79 17.23 -12.62
C HIS A 138 3.99 16.35 -12.23
N GLU A 139 4.68 16.70 -11.16
CA GLU A 139 5.85 15.96 -10.67
C GLU A 139 5.47 14.59 -10.11
N ALA A 140 4.35 14.48 -9.38
CA ALA A 140 3.82 13.20 -8.92
C ALA A 140 3.61 12.21 -10.08
N ILE A 141 3.15 12.71 -11.22
CA ILE A 141 2.90 11.90 -12.43
C ILE A 141 4.18 11.55 -13.21
N THR A 142 5.18 12.44 -13.19
CA THR A 142 6.31 12.37 -14.14
C THR A 142 7.65 11.96 -13.53
N GLN A 143 7.90 12.28 -12.26
CA GLN A 143 9.22 12.12 -11.66
C GLN A 143 9.34 10.87 -10.79
N PHE A 144 8.23 10.31 -10.34
CA PHE A 144 8.23 9.03 -9.63
C PHE A 144 8.55 7.87 -10.58
N LYS A 145 9.30 6.90 -10.07
CA LYS A 145 9.61 5.64 -10.76
C LYS A 145 8.42 4.69 -10.71
N TRP A 146 7.37 5.05 -11.44
CA TRP A 146 6.19 4.21 -11.61
C TRP A 146 6.54 2.90 -12.31
N ASP A 147 5.97 1.81 -11.84
CA ASP A 147 6.05 0.50 -12.46
C ASP A 147 5.31 0.51 -13.81
N SER A 148 5.92 -0.16 -14.78
CA SER A 148 5.42 -0.24 -16.15
C SER A 148 4.54 -1.48 -16.41
N SER A 149 4.39 -2.37 -15.43
CA SER A 149 3.56 -3.58 -15.59
C SER A 149 2.09 -3.21 -15.70
N PHE A 150 1.39 -3.92 -16.59
CA PHE A 150 -0.05 -3.79 -16.76
C PHE A 150 -0.83 -4.23 -15.51
N ASN A 151 -0.25 -5.10 -14.69
CA ASN A 151 -0.86 -5.63 -13.47
C ASN A 151 -0.56 -4.77 -12.22
N THR A 152 -0.08 -3.54 -12.42
CA THR A 152 0.14 -2.57 -11.34
C THR A 152 -0.92 -1.49 -11.37
N TYR A 153 -1.67 -1.37 -10.29
CA TYR A 153 -2.55 -0.22 -10.08
C TYR A 153 -1.73 0.97 -9.59
N LYS A 154 -1.82 2.11 -10.28
CA LYS A 154 -1.07 3.33 -9.97
C LYS A 154 -2.02 4.47 -9.66
N THR A 155 -1.78 5.16 -8.54
CA THR A 155 -2.62 6.30 -8.17
C THR A 155 -1.86 7.39 -7.44
N VAL A 156 -2.27 8.64 -7.69
CA VAL A 156 -1.87 9.81 -6.91
C VAL A 156 -3.06 10.24 -6.05
N PHE A 157 -2.84 10.49 -4.77
CA PHE A 157 -3.76 11.22 -3.90
C PHE A 157 -3.23 12.63 -3.71
N LEU A 158 -3.89 13.62 -4.30
CA LEU A 158 -3.67 15.03 -3.99
C LEU A 158 -4.39 15.37 -2.67
N VAL A 159 -3.69 15.99 -1.72
CA VAL A 159 -4.19 16.33 -0.37
C VAL A 159 -3.76 17.75 -0.03
N GLY A 160 -4.68 18.58 0.48
CA GLY A 160 -4.49 20.02 0.61
C GLY A 160 -5.81 20.80 0.71
N ASP A 161 -5.74 22.11 0.93
CA ASP A 161 -6.91 22.95 1.22
C ASP A 161 -7.15 24.08 0.19
N CYS A 162 -6.18 24.36 -0.68
CA CYS A 162 -6.22 25.48 -1.62
C CYS A 162 -6.32 25.06 -3.11
N PRO A 163 -6.79 25.97 -3.99
CA PRO A 163 -6.76 25.77 -5.44
C PRO A 163 -5.34 25.92 -6.03
N PRO A 164 -5.10 25.47 -7.28
CA PRO A 164 -3.82 25.71 -7.97
C PRO A 164 -3.66 27.15 -8.47
N HIS A 165 -2.42 27.64 -8.51
CA HIS A 165 -2.07 28.84 -9.28
C HIS A 165 -2.29 28.66 -10.78
N MET A 166 -3.22 29.42 -11.36
CA MET A 166 -3.49 29.40 -12.80
C MET A 166 -2.75 30.51 -13.57
N ASP A 167 -2.16 31.46 -12.85
CA ASP A 167 -1.49 32.66 -13.34
C ASP A 167 0.03 32.50 -13.54
N TYR A 168 0.65 31.51 -12.88
CA TYR A 168 2.06 31.17 -13.12
C TYR A 168 2.31 30.79 -14.58
N ARG A 169 3.10 31.63 -15.28
CA ARG A 169 3.37 31.50 -16.73
C ARG A 169 4.16 30.25 -17.09
N ASN A 170 5.13 29.87 -16.26
CA ASN A 170 6.01 28.72 -16.47
C ASN A 170 5.57 27.55 -15.58
N ASP A 171 4.37 27.04 -15.82
CA ASP A 171 3.76 26.01 -14.98
C ASP A 171 2.88 25.08 -15.82
N VAL A 172 2.83 23.80 -15.46
CA VAL A 172 2.02 22.79 -16.16
C VAL A 172 0.65 22.69 -15.51
N LYS A 173 -0.33 23.35 -16.11
CA LYS A 173 -1.69 23.42 -15.56
C LYS A 173 -2.34 22.03 -15.46
N TYR A 174 -3.15 21.83 -14.42
CA TYR A 174 -3.77 20.54 -14.12
C TYR A 174 -4.50 19.87 -15.30
N PRO A 175 -5.12 20.55 -16.29
CA PRO A 175 -5.73 19.86 -17.43
C PRO A 175 -4.70 19.10 -18.29
N VAL A 176 -3.47 19.62 -18.39
CA VAL A 176 -2.36 18.94 -19.09
C VAL A 176 -1.89 17.75 -18.26
N SER A 177 -1.70 17.93 -16.95
CA SER A 177 -1.34 16.84 -16.03
C SER A 177 -2.39 15.72 -16.02
N CYS A 178 -3.68 16.07 -16.09
CA CYS A 178 -4.78 15.12 -16.26
C CYS A 178 -4.65 14.27 -17.53
N SER A 179 -4.34 14.90 -18.66
CA SER A 179 -4.13 14.20 -19.93
C SER A 179 -2.94 13.24 -19.84
N LEU A 180 -1.86 13.66 -19.18
CA LEU A 180 -0.67 12.85 -18.97
C LEU A 180 -0.91 11.68 -18.00
N ALA A 181 -1.65 11.90 -16.91
CA ALA A 181 -2.04 10.86 -15.97
C ALA A 181 -2.87 9.76 -16.66
N LYS A 182 -3.82 10.16 -17.52
CA LYS A 182 -4.60 9.22 -18.34
C LYS A 182 -3.73 8.42 -19.30
N GLN A 183 -2.77 9.06 -19.97
CA GLN A 183 -1.83 8.36 -20.86
C GLN A 183 -0.94 7.37 -20.11
N LYS A 184 -0.49 7.73 -18.90
CA LYS A 184 0.37 6.88 -18.04
C LYS A 184 -0.42 5.88 -17.19
N ASP A 185 -1.74 5.89 -17.30
CA ASP A 185 -2.64 5.01 -16.55
C ASP A 185 -2.44 5.16 -15.03
N ILE A 186 -2.36 6.43 -14.59
CA ILE A 186 -2.25 6.84 -13.18
C ILE A 186 -3.57 7.49 -12.79
N VAL A 187 -4.29 6.89 -11.84
CA VAL A 187 -5.57 7.43 -11.37
C VAL A 187 -5.32 8.57 -10.39
N LEU A 188 -5.96 9.72 -10.62
CA LEU A 188 -5.84 10.89 -9.75
C LEU A 188 -7.01 10.94 -8.79
N ASN A 189 -6.76 10.75 -7.49
CA ASN A 189 -7.73 10.94 -6.43
C ASN A 189 -7.41 12.25 -5.68
N THR A 190 -8.42 12.89 -5.09
CA THR A 190 -8.25 14.18 -4.41
C THR A 190 -8.95 14.19 -3.06
N ILE A 191 -8.26 14.62 -2.01
CA ILE A 191 -8.76 14.75 -0.63
C ILE A 191 -8.68 16.23 -0.22
N LEU A 192 -9.77 16.97 -0.41
CA LEU A 192 -9.83 18.38 -0.03
C LEU A 192 -9.95 18.48 1.49
N MET A 193 -9.01 19.18 2.12
CA MET A 193 -9.05 19.53 3.53
C MET A 193 -9.78 20.87 3.68
N GLY A 194 -10.76 20.96 4.57
CA GLY A 194 -11.56 22.18 4.76
C GLY A 194 -12.68 22.36 3.73
N ASN A 195 -13.05 23.60 3.41
CA ASN A 195 -14.27 23.93 2.66
C ASN A 195 -14.12 25.00 1.56
N ASN A 196 -12.90 25.23 1.08
CA ASN A 196 -12.63 26.18 0.01
C ASN A 196 -13.41 25.80 -1.28
N GLN A 197 -14.31 26.68 -1.71
CA GLN A 197 -15.24 26.40 -2.82
C GLN A 197 -14.55 26.37 -4.19
N ILE A 198 -13.50 27.18 -4.38
CA ILE A 198 -12.73 27.21 -5.62
C ILE A 198 -11.92 25.92 -5.71
N ALA A 199 -11.23 25.56 -4.63
CA ALA A 199 -10.52 24.28 -4.52
C ALA A 199 -11.49 23.12 -4.78
N MET A 200 -12.64 23.06 -4.11
CA MET A 200 -13.65 22.02 -4.32
C MET A 200 -14.01 21.80 -5.79
N ARG A 201 -14.22 22.87 -6.56
CA ARG A 201 -14.52 22.77 -8.00
C ARG A 201 -13.35 22.12 -8.75
N VAL A 202 -12.15 22.69 -8.62
CA VAL A 202 -10.96 22.24 -9.34
C VAL A 202 -10.57 20.81 -8.94
N TRP A 203 -10.66 20.48 -7.66
CA TRP A 203 -10.33 19.16 -7.13
C TRP A 203 -11.27 18.08 -7.67
N LYS A 204 -12.58 18.38 -7.78
CA LYS A 204 -13.53 17.49 -8.47
C LYS A 204 -13.15 17.29 -9.94
N GLU A 205 -12.73 18.34 -10.65
CA GLU A 205 -12.29 18.23 -12.04
C GLU A 205 -11.04 17.34 -12.18
N ILE A 206 -10.05 17.52 -11.31
CA ILE A 206 -8.83 16.69 -11.26
C ILE A 206 -9.18 15.22 -10.97
N ALA A 207 -10.06 14.94 -10.01
CA ALA A 207 -10.47 13.57 -9.73
C ALA A 207 -11.19 12.93 -10.92
N LEU A 208 -12.12 13.65 -11.55
CA LEU A 208 -12.95 13.11 -12.62
C LEU A 208 -12.16 12.88 -13.93
N CYS A 209 -11.08 13.61 -14.17
CA CYS A 209 -10.36 13.57 -15.44
C CYS A 209 -9.76 12.19 -15.79
N ASN A 210 -9.47 11.36 -14.78
CA ASN A 210 -9.07 9.96 -14.98
C ASN A 210 -9.77 8.98 -14.03
N GLN A 211 -11.09 9.15 -13.86
CA GLN A 211 -11.95 8.20 -13.12
C GLN A 211 -11.55 8.00 -11.64
N GLY A 212 -10.91 9.02 -11.08
CA GLY A 212 -10.60 9.13 -9.67
C GLY A 212 -11.82 9.39 -8.80
N SER A 213 -11.54 9.58 -7.52
CA SER A 213 -12.51 9.98 -6.52
C SER A 213 -12.13 11.30 -5.87
N TYR A 214 -13.17 12.06 -5.54
CA TYR A 214 -13.08 13.26 -4.74
C TYR A 214 -13.65 12.95 -3.35
N THR A 215 -12.90 13.29 -2.31
CA THR A 215 -13.36 13.27 -0.94
C THR A 215 -13.06 14.62 -0.29
N GLN A 216 -13.97 15.10 0.55
CA GLN A 216 -13.77 16.29 1.36
C GLN A 216 -13.72 15.88 2.82
N VAL A 217 -12.75 16.41 3.56
CA VAL A 217 -12.58 16.20 4.99
C VAL A 217 -12.73 17.56 5.67
N ASP A 218 -13.77 17.69 6.48
CA ASP A 218 -14.01 18.85 7.34
C ASP A 218 -13.10 18.82 8.59
N MET A 219 -12.99 19.95 9.28
CA MET A 219 -12.18 20.05 10.52
C MET A 219 -12.65 19.12 11.64
N ASN A 220 -13.92 18.69 11.60
CA ASN A 220 -14.49 17.71 12.53
C ASN A 220 -14.36 16.26 12.06
N ALA A 221 -13.65 16.03 10.94
CA ALA A 221 -13.39 14.77 10.27
C ALA A 221 -14.60 13.82 10.26
N ASN A 222 -15.36 13.80 9.15
CA ASN A 222 -16.32 12.74 8.79
C ASN A 222 -15.65 11.35 8.67
N ASP A 223 -15.06 10.86 9.74
CA ASP A 223 -14.51 9.53 9.83
C ASP A 223 -14.99 8.85 11.09
N ILE A 224 -15.42 7.62 10.90
CA ILE A 224 -15.83 6.76 11.99
C ILE A 224 -14.55 6.23 12.60
N VAL A 225 -14.18 6.79 13.76
CA VAL A 225 -13.13 6.18 14.59
C VAL A 225 -13.79 5.13 15.47
N VAL A 226 -13.43 3.86 15.27
CA VAL A 226 -13.85 2.76 16.14
C VAL A 226 -12.72 2.45 17.11
N ASN A 227 -12.75 3.08 18.29
CA ASN A 227 -11.87 2.69 19.38
C ASN A 227 -12.36 1.36 19.95
N THR A 228 -11.49 0.36 19.98
CA THR A 228 -11.85 -0.97 20.50
C THR A 228 -11.23 -1.21 21.87
N PRO A 229 -11.85 -2.04 22.72
CA PRO A 229 -11.24 -2.44 23.99
C PRO A 229 -9.95 -3.27 23.81
N TYR A 230 -9.61 -3.63 22.56
CA TYR A 230 -8.45 -4.44 22.23
C TYR A 230 -7.27 -3.60 21.72
N ASP A 231 -7.46 -2.32 21.41
CA ASP A 231 -6.41 -1.49 20.81
C ASP A 231 -5.18 -1.38 21.72
N SER A 232 -5.38 -1.20 23.03
CA SER A 232 -4.28 -1.08 24.00
C SER A 232 -3.46 -2.37 24.11
N VAL A 233 -4.12 -3.54 24.18
CA VAL A 233 -3.40 -4.81 24.28
C VAL A 233 -2.66 -5.15 22.99
N ILE A 234 -3.22 -4.81 21.83
CA ILE A 234 -2.54 -4.98 20.54
C ILE A 234 -1.33 -4.04 20.44
N ALA A 235 -1.47 -2.78 20.87
CA ALA A 235 -0.37 -1.83 20.93
C ALA A 235 0.78 -2.33 21.83
N ASP A 236 0.47 -2.83 23.03
CA ASP A 236 1.47 -3.40 23.93
C ASP A 236 2.16 -4.64 23.34
N LEU A 237 1.41 -5.50 22.65
CA LEU A 237 1.96 -6.65 21.94
C LEU A 237 2.89 -6.21 20.80
N SER A 238 2.54 -5.15 20.07
CA SER A 238 3.40 -4.57 19.04
C SER A 238 4.71 -4.07 19.62
N ASP A 239 4.69 -3.36 20.75
CA ASP A 239 5.90 -2.89 21.43
C ASP A 239 6.76 -4.07 21.91
N LYS A 240 6.16 -5.12 22.47
CA LYS A 240 6.88 -6.34 22.87
C LYS A 240 7.48 -7.08 21.68
N LEU A 241 6.77 -7.15 20.54
CA LEU A 241 7.27 -7.76 19.31
C LEU A 241 8.46 -6.98 18.75
N ASP A 242 8.40 -5.64 18.78
CA ASP A 242 9.51 -4.77 18.40
C ASP A 242 10.79 -5.12 19.18
N ASP A 243 10.66 -5.36 20.48
CA ASP A 243 11.75 -5.73 21.39
C ASP A 243 12.30 -7.15 21.16
N THR A 244 11.57 -8.00 20.42
CA THR A 244 12.08 -9.34 20.08
C THR A 244 13.04 -9.34 18.89
N ARG A 245 13.15 -8.24 18.12
CA ARG A 245 13.97 -8.19 16.91
C ARG A 245 15.45 -8.19 17.24
N ILE A 246 16.16 -9.17 16.70
CA ILE A 246 17.58 -9.39 16.96
C ILE A 246 18.30 -9.45 15.62
N TYR A 247 19.37 -8.68 15.46
CA TYR A 247 20.07 -8.57 14.18
C TYR A 247 21.51 -9.06 14.26
N TYR A 248 21.97 -9.67 13.17
CA TYR A 248 23.36 -10.10 12.98
C TYR A 248 23.97 -9.39 11.75
N GLY A 249 25.28 -9.52 11.58
CA GLY A 249 25.98 -8.96 10.43
C GLY A 249 27.10 -8.00 10.81
N ASN A 250 27.68 -7.36 9.79
CA ASN A 250 28.78 -6.43 9.97
C ASN A 250 28.33 -5.12 10.67
N ALA A 251 29.27 -4.21 10.92
CA ALA A 251 28.98 -2.96 11.64
C ALA A 251 27.97 -2.06 10.91
N GLU A 252 28.01 -2.00 9.58
CA GLU A 252 27.08 -1.22 8.76
C GLU A 252 25.67 -1.84 8.82
N GLU A 253 25.56 -3.15 8.64
CA GLU A 253 24.28 -3.87 8.73
C GLU A 253 23.63 -3.69 10.10
N LYS A 254 24.42 -3.81 11.18
CA LYS A 254 23.93 -3.56 12.55
C LYS A 254 23.49 -2.12 12.77
N SER A 255 24.20 -1.14 12.18
CA SER A 255 23.81 0.27 12.26
C SER A 255 22.48 0.52 11.54
N LEU A 256 22.29 -0.03 10.35
CA LEU A 256 21.03 0.06 9.60
C LEU A 256 19.86 -0.59 10.36
N SER A 257 20.08 -1.77 10.93
CA SER A 257 19.09 -2.45 11.76
C SER A 257 18.75 -1.67 13.03
N PHE A 258 19.73 -1.06 13.69
CA PHE A 258 19.50 -0.18 14.84
C PHE A 258 18.61 1.00 14.46
N VAL A 259 18.94 1.69 13.36
CA VAL A 259 18.14 2.79 12.83
C VAL A 259 16.70 2.34 12.56
N LYS A 260 16.49 1.17 11.94
CA LYS A 260 15.14 0.61 11.69
C LYS A 260 14.36 0.40 12.99
N VAL A 261 14.97 -0.23 13.99
CA VAL A 261 14.30 -0.47 15.28
C VAL A 261 13.97 0.85 15.99
N SER A 262 14.90 1.81 15.99
CA SER A 262 14.68 3.14 16.56
C SER A 262 13.55 3.90 15.86
N LYS A 263 13.45 3.82 14.53
CA LYS A 263 12.35 4.42 13.77
C LYS A 263 11.00 3.79 14.14
N SER A 264 10.93 2.45 14.16
CA SER A 264 9.74 1.72 14.60
C SER A 264 9.26 2.18 15.99
N LYS A 265 10.21 2.37 16.92
CA LYS A 265 9.90 2.85 18.27
C LYS A 265 9.44 4.32 18.30
N SER A 266 10.09 5.18 17.52
CA SER A 266 9.69 6.59 17.39
C SER A 266 8.28 6.72 16.82
N ILE A 267 7.94 5.92 15.81
CA ILE A 267 6.61 5.86 15.22
C ILE A 267 5.60 5.36 16.26
N SER A 268 5.89 4.24 16.92
CA SER A 268 5.05 3.72 18.01
C SER A 268 4.76 4.83 19.02
N ASN A 269 5.76 5.55 19.51
CA ASN A 269 5.55 6.58 20.55
C ASN A 269 4.78 7.84 20.08
N ALA A 270 4.78 8.13 18.78
CA ALA A 270 4.19 9.35 18.24
C ALA A 270 2.71 9.23 17.83
N VAL A 271 2.16 8.01 17.78
CA VAL A 271 0.83 7.75 17.22
C VAL A 271 -0.17 7.27 18.27
N ASN A 272 -1.45 7.51 17.98
CA ASN A 272 -2.57 7.07 18.81
C ASN A 272 -2.63 5.54 18.91
N VAL A 273 -3.21 5.03 20.00
CA VAL A 273 -3.23 3.59 20.34
C VAL A 273 -3.93 2.75 19.25
N ASN A 274 -5.03 3.24 18.68
CA ASN A 274 -5.73 2.58 17.57
C ASN A 274 -4.85 2.49 16.30
N ILE A 275 -4.04 3.50 16.02
CA ILE A 275 -3.09 3.54 14.91
C ILE A 275 -1.96 2.53 15.12
N LYS A 276 -1.43 2.42 16.35
CA LYS A 276 -0.48 1.36 16.72
C LYS A 276 -1.07 -0.03 16.49
N ALA A 277 -2.35 -0.23 16.86
CA ALA A 277 -3.03 -1.50 16.66
C ALA A 277 -3.16 -1.88 15.18
N GLN A 278 -3.59 -0.94 14.33
CA GLN A 278 -3.62 -1.13 12.87
C GLN A 278 -2.23 -1.42 12.29
N ARG A 279 -1.19 -0.76 12.80
CA ARG A 279 0.20 -1.03 12.39
C ARG A 279 0.65 -2.44 12.77
N ALA A 280 0.31 -2.90 13.96
CA ALA A 280 0.61 -4.26 14.41
C ALA A 280 -0.05 -5.31 13.51
N GLU A 281 -1.31 -5.07 13.12
CA GLU A 281 -2.02 -5.90 12.15
C GLU A 281 -1.28 -5.95 10.81
N TYR A 282 -0.90 -4.80 10.25
CA TYR A 282 -0.14 -4.71 9.01
C TYR A 282 1.19 -5.47 9.08
N ASN A 283 2.00 -5.23 10.12
CA ASN A 283 3.31 -5.85 10.29
C ASN A 283 3.23 -7.38 10.45
N SER A 284 2.07 -7.91 10.85
CA SER A 284 1.81 -9.35 10.92
C SER A 284 1.43 -9.99 9.57
N THR A 285 1.05 -9.19 8.58
CA THR A 285 0.70 -9.68 7.23
C THR A 285 1.94 -10.10 6.45
N LYS A 286 1.78 -10.94 5.41
CA LYS A 286 2.88 -11.30 4.50
C LYS A 286 3.52 -10.06 3.85
N ALA A 287 2.72 -9.06 3.47
CA ALA A 287 3.21 -7.86 2.81
C ALA A 287 4.00 -6.94 3.76
N GLY A 288 3.58 -6.84 5.02
CA GLY A 288 4.26 -6.02 6.02
C GLY A 288 5.45 -6.69 6.70
N LYS A 289 5.40 -8.02 6.87
CA LYS A 289 6.39 -8.78 7.64
C LYS A 289 7.82 -8.59 7.13
N ASP A 290 8.02 -8.62 5.82
CA ASP A 290 9.36 -8.50 5.22
C ASP A 290 9.96 -7.10 5.45
N ALA A 291 9.16 -6.05 5.30
CA ALA A 291 9.56 -4.69 5.62
C ALA A 291 9.78 -4.53 7.14
N TYR A 292 8.89 -5.06 7.96
CA TYR A 292 8.94 -4.93 9.41
C TYR A 292 10.22 -5.52 10.04
N TYR A 293 10.61 -6.74 9.63
CA TYR A 293 11.84 -7.36 10.11
C TYR A 293 13.07 -6.86 9.35
N GLY A 294 12.96 -6.60 8.05
CA GLY A 294 14.07 -6.18 7.21
C GLY A 294 15.13 -7.29 7.01
N LYS A 295 16.32 -6.88 6.56
CA LYS A 295 17.42 -7.81 6.30
C LYS A 295 18.15 -8.17 7.60
N LYS A 296 18.75 -9.36 7.61
CA LYS A 296 19.62 -9.84 8.70
C LYS A 296 18.94 -9.90 10.07
N GLU A 297 17.62 -10.01 10.11
CA GLU A 297 16.91 -10.35 11.35
C GLU A 297 17.15 -11.83 11.65
N LEU A 298 17.77 -12.10 12.79
CA LEU A 298 18.37 -13.38 13.14
C LEU A 298 17.31 -14.47 13.37
N LEU A 299 16.20 -14.17 14.06
CA LEU A 299 15.21 -15.20 14.36
C LEU A 299 14.47 -15.61 13.08
N GLU A 300 14.07 -14.66 12.23
CA GLU A 300 13.45 -14.95 10.93
C GLU A 300 14.42 -15.69 10.00
N SER A 301 15.69 -15.25 9.94
CA SER A 301 16.71 -15.92 9.11
C SER A 301 16.96 -17.36 9.58
N TYR A 302 17.02 -17.58 10.90
CA TYR A 302 17.23 -18.90 11.48
C TYR A 302 16.01 -19.82 11.28
N LYS A 303 14.79 -19.32 11.56
CA LYS A 303 13.54 -20.08 11.30
C LYS A 303 13.37 -20.40 9.81
N GLY A 304 13.74 -19.46 8.94
CA GLY A 304 13.73 -19.61 7.49
C GLY A 304 14.89 -20.45 6.93
N LYS A 305 15.80 -20.93 7.79
CA LYS A 305 17.01 -21.69 7.40
C LYS A 305 17.91 -20.95 6.40
N SER A 306 17.83 -19.63 6.34
CA SER A 306 18.71 -18.80 5.49
C SER A 306 20.05 -18.51 6.15
N VAL A 307 20.19 -18.78 7.46
CA VAL A 307 21.44 -18.70 8.20
C VAL A 307 21.53 -19.81 9.25
N SER A 308 22.75 -20.29 9.51
CA SER A 308 23.05 -21.17 10.65
C SER A 308 23.99 -20.47 11.63
N LEU A 309 23.83 -20.70 12.94
CA LEU A 309 24.56 -19.95 13.97
C LEU A 309 26.08 -20.17 13.96
N ASP A 310 26.52 -21.33 13.46
CA ASP A 310 27.94 -21.69 13.27
C ASP A 310 28.57 -20.98 12.06
N THR A 311 27.75 -20.51 11.11
CA THR A 311 28.23 -19.80 9.91
C THR A 311 28.42 -18.29 10.13
N ILE A 312 27.90 -17.75 11.23
CA ILE A 312 28.01 -16.32 11.57
C ILE A 312 29.32 -16.08 12.32
N LYS A 313 30.13 -15.13 11.85
CA LYS A 313 31.37 -14.76 12.55
C LYS A 313 31.10 -14.22 13.94
N LYS A 314 32.04 -14.40 14.87
CA LYS A 314 31.86 -14.00 16.28
C LYS A 314 31.55 -12.52 16.42
N GLU A 315 32.20 -11.67 15.65
CA GLU A 315 32.02 -10.22 15.60
C GLU A 315 30.66 -9.80 14.98
N GLU A 316 30.10 -10.64 14.10
CA GLU A 316 28.83 -10.42 13.43
C GLU A 316 27.62 -10.88 14.26
N LEU A 317 27.84 -11.74 15.27
CA LEU A 317 26.78 -12.14 16.21
C LEU A 317 26.23 -10.96 17.02
N PRO A 318 24.96 -11.03 17.47
CA PRO A 318 24.42 -10.13 18.48
C PRO A 318 25.28 -10.13 19.74
N ASP A 319 25.41 -8.99 20.42
CA ASP A 319 26.32 -8.85 21.56
C ASP A 319 26.05 -9.87 22.67
N ALA A 320 24.77 -10.15 22.95
CA ALA A 320 24.37 -11.17 23.93
C ALA A 320 24.90 -12.58 23.59
N MET A 321 25.16 -12.88 22.33
CA MET A 321 25.55 -14.22 21.85
C MET A 321 27.05 -14.41 21.64
N LYS A 322 27.86 -13.33 21.70
CA LYS A 322 29.30 -13.39 21.39
C LYS A 322 30.08 -14.32 22.31
N ASN A 323 29.68 -14.42 23.57
CA ASN A 323 30.35 -15.22 24.60
C ASN A 323 29.62 -16.53 24.94
N MET A 324 28.56 -16.87 24.19
CA MET A 324 27.81 -18.11 24.39
C MET A 324 28.50 -19.30 23.69
N THR A 325 28.45 -20.48 24.33
CA THR A 325 28.76 -21.76 23.67
C THR A 325 27.70 -22.10 22.61
N ALA A 326 27.97 -23.09 21.75
CA ALA A 326 27.00 -23.52 20.74
C ALA A 326 25.65 -23.91 21.36
N ALA A 327 25.66 -24.76 22.40
CA ALA A 327 24.45 -25.17 23.12
C ALA A 327 23.73 -23.98 23.80
N GLN A 328 24.47 -22.99 24.30
CA GLN A 328 23.87 -21.78 24.87
C GLN A 328 23.22 -20.91 23.80
N LYS A 329 23.82 -20.79 22.61
CA LYS A 329 23.23 -20.05 21.48
C LYS A 329 21.95 -20.71 21.00
N GLU A 330 21.95 -22.04 20.84
CA GLU A 330 20.76 -22.81 20.45
C GLU A 330 19.62 -22.60 21.45
N LYS A 331 19.89 -22.79 22.75
CA LYS A 331 18.91 -22.56 23.81
C LYS A 331 18.39 -21.13 23.83
N TYR A 332 19.27 -20.14 23.62
CA TYR A 332 18.86 -18.73 23.55
C TYR A 332 17.92 -18.47 22.36
N MET A 333 18.22 -19.05 21.20
CA MET A 333 17.40 -18.94 20.00
C MET A 333 16.04 -19.60 20.19
N GLU A 334 15.99 -20.82 20.74
CA GLU A 334 14.74 -21.53 21.06
C GLU A 334 13.85 -20.70 21.99
N GLN A 335 14.43 -20.13 23.06
CA GLN A 335 13.70 -19.28 24.01
C GLN A 335 13.14 -18.03 23.33
N LYS A 336 13.94 -17.35 22.50
CA LYS A 336 13.51 -16.12 21.81
C LYS A 336 12.46 -16.39 20.73
N ILE A 337 12.57 -17.51 20.01
CA ILE A 337 11.56 -17.94 19.05
C ILE A 337 10.26 -18.28 19.76
N ALA A 338 10.30 -19.06 20.84
CA ALA A 338 9.12 -19.39 21.63
C ALA A 338 8.43 -18.13 22.19
N GLN A 339 9.21 -17.18 22.69
CA GLN A 339 8.70 -15.88 23.14
C GLN A 339 7.96 -15.14 22.02
N ARG A 340 8.59 -14.98 20.84
CA ARG A 340 8.00 -14.29 19.68
C ARG A 340 6.76 -15.01 19.17
N ASP A 341 6.78 -16.34 19.12
CA ASP A 341 5.63 -17.14 18.65
C ASP A 341 4.44 -17.01 19.61
N SER A 342 4.67 -16.96 20.92
CA SER A 342 3.62 -16.67 21.90
C SER A 342 3.00 -15.28 21.67
N LEU A 343 3.82 -14.25 21.49
CA LEU A 343 3.35 -12.88 21.22
C LEU A 343 2.55 -12.80 19.91
N ASN A 344 3.01 -13.45 18.85
CA ASN A 344 2.30 -13.49 17.57
C ASN A 344 0.95 -14.21 17.68
N ASN A 345 0.86 -15.27 18.48
CA ASN A 345 -0.39 -15.99 18.72
C ASN A 345 -1.39 -15.12 19.51
N GLU A 346 -0.93 -14.41 20.53
CA GLU A 346 -1.75 -13.42 21.25
C GLU A 346 -2.20 -12.28 20.33
N LEU A 347 -1.28 -11.73 19.53
CA LEU A 347 -1.58 -10.69 18.56
C LEU A 347 -2.69 -11.15 17.62
N LYS A 348 -2.54 -12.32 16.99
CA LYS A 348 -3.54 -12.91 16.08
C LYS A 348 -4.91 -13.09 16.74
N LYS A 349 -4.95 -13.45 18.02
CA LYS A 349 -6.20 -13.57 18.78
C LYS A 349 -6.86 -12.20 18.93
N TYR A 350 -6.13 -11.20 19.43
CA TYR A 350 -6.70 -9.89 19.71
C TYR A 350 -7.05 -9.10 18.46
N THR A 351 -6.28 -9.23 17.37
CA THR A 351 -6.61 -8.60 16.08
C THR A 351 -7.90 -9.16 15.50
N ARG A 352 -8.14 -10.48 15.65
CA ARG A 352 -9.45 -11.07 15.31
C ARG A 352 -10.58 -10.48 16.15
N GLN A 353 -10.40 -10.36 17.46
CA GLN A 353 -11.44 -9.79 18.35
C GLN A 353 -11.70 -8.31 18.06
N ARG A 354 -10.64 -7.55 17.76
CA ARG A 354 -10.72 -6.15 17.29
C ARG A 354 -11.58 -6.08 16.03
N GLN A 355 -11.31 -6.93 15.05
CA GLN A 355 -12.06 -6.95 13.80
C GLN A 355 -13.54 -7.32 14.01
N GLU A 356 -13.83 -8.36 14.80
CA GLU A 356 -15.21 -8.77 15.12
C GLU A 356 -15.98 -7.65 15.84
N PHE A 357 -15.31 -6.90 16.73
CA PHE A 357 -15.88 -5.74 17.40
C PHE A 357 -16.20 -4.61 16.42
N ILE A 358 -15.25 -4.26 15.54
CA ILE A 358 -15.42 -3.23 14.52
C ILE A 358 -16.60 -3.57 13.61
N GLU A 359 -16.68 -4.80 13.11
CA GLU A 359 -17.79 -5.22 12.25
C GLU A 359 -19.14 -5.11 12.96
N LYS A 360 -19.20 -5.44 14.26
CA LYS A 360 -20.42 -5.31 15.06
C LYS A 360 -20.79 -3.85 15.30
N ASP A 361 -19.81 -3.00 15.60
CA ASP A 361 -20.02 -1.56 15.80
C ASP A 361 -20.55 -0.91 14.51
N LEU A 362 -19.89 -1.15 13.37
CA LEU A 362 -20.31 -0.64 12.08
C LEU A 362 -21.73 -1.10 11.69
N LYS A 363 -22.08 -2.36 11.95
CA LYS A 363 -23.45 -2.88 11.72
C LYS A 363 -24.50 -2.23 12.62
N SER A 364 -24.12 -1.71 13.78
CA SER A 364 -25.02 -1.01 14.69
C SER A 364 -25.25 0.46 14.34
N ARG A 365 -24.38 1.04 13.51
CA ARG A 365 -24.47 2.43 13.05
C ARG A 365 -25.45 2.57 11.90
N LYS A 366 -25.83 3.81 11.59
CA LYS A 366 -26.66 4.11 10.42
C LYS A 366 -25.87 3.76 9.15
N ALA A 367 -26.43 2.93 8.28
CA ALA A 367 -25.77 2.49 7.05
C ALA A 367 -25.23 3.66 6.20
N GLY A 368 -26.02 4.74 6.05
CA GLY A 368 -25.59 5.93 5.31
C GLY A 368 -24.40 6.68 5.93
N GLU A 369 -24.20 6.60 7.25
CA GLU A 369 -23.04 7.17 7.94
C GLU A 369 -21.79 6.32 7.65
N VAL A 370 -21.91 5.00 7.77
CA VAL A 370 -20.83 4.05 7.48
C VAL A 370 -20.40 4.13 6.03
N ASP A 371 -21.35 4.13 5.09
CA ASP A 371 -21.07 4.24 3.66
C ASP A 371 -20.44 5.57 3.26
N SER A 372 -20.75 6.65 3.99
CA SER A 372 -20.23 7.98 3.71
C SER A 372 -18.93 8.32 4.46
N SER A 373 -18.48 7.46 5.37
CA SER A 373 -17.20 7.64 6.07
C SER A 373 -16.02 7.69 5.10
N PHE A 374 -14.99 8.44 5.48
CA PHE A 374 -13.77 8.62 4.70
C PHE A 374 -13.16 7.27 4.28
N THR A 375 -12.95 6.39 5.25
CA THR A 375 -12.31 5.08 5.04
C THR A 375 -13.05 4.24 4.00
N ASN A 376 -14.38 4.13 4.11
CA ASN A 376 -15.18 3.39 3.13
C ASN A 376 -15.20 4.04 1.75
N LYS A 377 -15.31 5.38 1.67
CA LYS A 377 -15.32 6.09 0.37
C LYS A 377 -14.04 5.83 -0.41
N ILE A 378 -12.89 5.99 0.24
CA ILE A 378 -11.59 5.80 -0.41
C ILE A 378 -11.41 4.33 -0.79
N TYR A 379 -11.68 3.41 0.14
CA TYR A 379 -11.46 1.99 -0.11
C TYR A 379 -12.38 1.45 -1.21
N LYS A 380 -13.69 1.75 -1.19
CA LYS A 380 -14.62 1.38 -2.27
C LYS A 380 -14.23 1.99 -3.61
N SER A 381 -13.71 3.22 -3.61
CA SER A 381 -13.19 3.84 -4.82
C SER A 381 -12.00 3.05 -5.38
N ILE A 382 -11.03 2.71 -4.52
CA ILE A 382 -9.86 1.94 -4.93
C ILE A 382 -10.28 0.57 -5.43
N GLN A 383 -11.18 -0.15 -4.74
CA GLN A 383 -11.73 -1.42 -5.22
C GLN A 383 -12.27 -1.32 -6.65
N LYS A 384 -13.14 -0.33 -6.92
CA LYS A 384 -13.70 -0.11 -8.25
C LYS A 384 -12.64 0.26 -9.29
N GLN A 385 -11.59 0.97 -8.88
CA GLN A 385 -10.49 1.37 -9.75
C GLN A 385 -9.55 0.18 -10.06
N THR A 386 -9.25 -0.66 -9.08
CA THR A 386 -8.39 -1.84 -9.21
C THR A 386 -9.07 -2.98 -10.00
N GLU A 387 -10.39 -3.12 -9.90
CA GLU A 387 -11.16 -4.12 -10.67
C GLU A 387 -10.96 -3.97 -12.18
N LYS A 388 -10.79 -2.73 -12.67
CA LYS A 388 -10.49 -2.45 -14.09
C LYS A 388 -9.14 -3.01 -14.52
N LYS A 389 -8.22 -3.23 -13.57
CA LYS A 389 -6.93 -3.89 -13.74
C LYS A 389 -6.99 -5.39 -13.46
N LYS A 390 -8.20 -5.95 -13.27
CA LYS A 390 -8.41 -7.34 -12.83
C LYS A 390 -7.75 -7.62 -11.47
N ILE A 391 -7.59 -6.59 -10.65
CA ILE A 391 -7.12 -6.68 -9.27
C ILE A 391 -8.36 -6.56 -8.38
N TYR A 392 -8.76 -7.69 -7.79
CA TYR A 392 -9.98 -7.81 -7.00
C TYR A 392 -9.64 -7.81 -5.51
N LEU A 393 -9.86 -6.69 -4.83
CA LEU A 393 -9.71 -6.59 -3.38
C LEU A 393 -11.05 -7.01 -2.75
N LYS A 394 -11.12 -8.18 -2.11
CA LYS A 394 -12.39 -8.82 -1.69
C LYS A 394 -12.85 -8.50 -0.27
N ALA A 395 -11.98 -7.93 0.57
CA ALA A 395 -12.32 -7.58 1.95
C ALA A 395 -13.01 -6.21 2.03
N ASP A 396 -13.84 -5.98 3.04
CA ASP A 396 -14.35 -4.64 3.39
C ASP A 396 -13.22 -3.73 3.91
N ALA A 397 -13.45 -2.41 3.89
CA ALA A 397 -12.51 -1.45 4.46
C ALA A 397 -12.29 -1.76 5.95
N LYS A 398 -11.03 -1.79 6.38
CA LYS A 398 -10.64 -2.03 7.77
C LYS A 398 -10.51 -0.69 8.50
N TYR A 399 -11.20 -0.56 9.63
CA TYR A 399 -11.29 0.65 10.47
C TYR A 399 -10.31 0.65 11.65
#